data_AF-A0A845X798-F1
#
_entry.id   AF-A0A845X798-F1
#
_cell.length_a   1.000
_cell.length_b   1.000
_cell.length_c   1.000
_cell.angle_alpha   90.00
_cell.angle_beta   90.00
_cell.angle_gamma   90.00
#
_symmetry.space_group_name_H-M   'P 1'
#
loop_
_entity.id
_entity.type
_entity.pdbx_description
1 polymer ?
#
loop_
_entity_poly.entity_id
_entity_poly.type
_entity_poly.pdbx_seq_one_letter_code
_entity_poly.pdbx_strand_id
1 'polypeptide(L)'
;MNQDVLAREFRQERAVRRAAFMLEAKRRRIREDLQQLITHLNLLMPAHEARRSSEEQQAVLQSAVRRLDDEAFAALLQQVLAERAQ
;
A
#
# COMPACT_ATOMS: atom_id res chain seq x y z
N MET A 1 -45.50 7.10 -10.25
CA MET A 1 -44.07 6.75 -10.36
C MET A 1 -43.26 7.82 -9.66
N ASN A 2 -42.55 7.54 -8.55
CA ASN A 2 -41.32 8.27 -8.17
C ASN A 2 -40.71 7.89 -6.81
N GLN A 3 -41.48 7.44 -5.82
CA GLN A 3 -40.90 7.15 -4.49
C GLN A 3 -40.05 5.88 -4.46
N ASP A 4 -40.47 4.80 -5.12
CA ASP A 4 -39.71 3.53 -5.10
C ASP A 4 -38.38 3.60 -5.86
N VAL A 5 -38.35 4.37 -6.95
CA VAL A 5 -37.12 4.60 -7.72
C VAL A 5 -36.14 5.41 -6.88
N LEU A 6 -36.58 6.55 -6.32
CA LEU A 6 -35.75 7.37 -5.44
C LEU A 6 -35.24 6.58 -4.23
N ALA A 7 -36.11 5.80 -3.58
CA ALA A 7 -35.72 4.97 -2.44
C ALA A 7 -34.67 3.92 -2.82
N ARG A 8 -34.75 3.33 -4.02
CA ARG A 8 -33.74 2.40 -4.52
C ARG A 8 -32.40 3.10 -4.78
N GLU A 9 -32.40 4.25 -5.45
CA GLU A 9 -31.18 5.01 -5.72
C GLU A 9 -30.50 5.45 -4.41
N PHE A 10 -31.27 5.91 -3.41
CA PHE A 10 -30.72 6.25 -2.08
C PHE A 10 -30.10 5.04 -1.36
N ARG A 11 -30.72 3.86 -1.47
CA ARG A 11 -30.15 2.62 -0.90
C ARG A 11 -28.86 2.24 -1.60
N GLN A 12 -28.82 2.35 -2.93
CA GLN A 12 -27.62 2.07 -3.72
C GLN A 12 -26.48 3.04 -3.38
N GLU A 13 -26.75 4.34 -3.36
CA GLU A 13 -25.77 5.35 -2.99
C GLU A 13 -25.22 5.11 -1.57
N ARG A 14 -26.09 4.79 -0.61
CA ARG A 14 -25.67 4.44 0.75
C ARG A 14 -24.79 3.19 0.77
N ALA A 15 -25.12 2.17 -0.03
CA ALA A 15 -24.30 0.96 -0.13
C ALA A 15 -22.92 1.27 -0.72
N VAL A 16 -22.86 2.07 -1.79
CA VAL A 16 -21.61 2.51 -2.43
C VAL A 16 -20.75 3.30 -1.45
N ARG A 17 -21.31 4.28 -0.73
CA ARG A 17 -20.56 5.06 0.27
C ARG A 17 -20.00 4.19 1.39
N ARG A 18 -20.78 3.22 1.89
CA ARG A 18 -20.32 2.28 2.92
C ARG A 18 -19.18 1.40 2.39
N ALA A 19 -19.31 0.89 1.16
CA ALA A 19 -18.25 0.10 0.54
C ALA A 19 -16.98 0.92 0.35
N ALA A 20 -17.08 2.15 -0.19
CA ALA A 20 -15.95 3.05 -0.37
C ALA A 20 -15.25 3.38 0.95
N PHE A 21 -16.01 3.68 2.02
CA PHE A 21 -15.44 3.93 3.34
C PHE A 21 -14.66 2.72 3.87
N MET A 22 -15.22 1.52 3.73
CA MET A 22 -14.54 0.28 4.15
C MET A 22 -13.28 0.00 3.33
N LEU A 23 -13.33 0.22 2.02
CA LEU A 23 -12.17 0.07 1.14
C LEU A 23 -11.08 1.05 1.51
N GLU A 24 -11.41 2.31 1.82
CA GLU A 24 -10.44 3.32 2.22
C GLU A 24 -9.77 2.96 3.56
N ALA A 25 -10.56 2.51 4.55
CA ALA A 25 -10.03 2.04 5.81
C ALA A 25 -9.09 0.83 5.63
N LYS A 26 -9.45 -0.11 4.75
CA LYS A 26 -8.59 -1.26 4.42
C LYS A 26 -7.34 -0.85 3.68
N ARG A 27 -7.44 0.05 2.70
CA ARG A 27 -6.30 0.61 1.96
C ARG A 27 -5.29 1.25 2.90
N ARG A 28 -5.76 2.06 3.86
CA ARG A 28 -4.92 2.68 4.87
C ARG A 28 -4.17 1.64 5.72
N ARG A 29 -4.88 0.63 6.22
CA ARG A 29 -4.27 -0.43 7.03
C ARG A 29 -3.23 -1.24 6.25
N ILE A 30 -3.54 -1.64 5.01
CA ILE A 30 -2.59 -2.34 4.14
C ILE A 30 -1.33 -1.50 3.96
N ARG A 31 -1.48 -0.20 3.76
CA ARG A 31 -0.34 0.72 3.61
C ARG A 31 0.51 0.80 4.89
N GLU A 32 -0.11 0.84 6.06
CA GLU A 32 0.59 0.79 7.36
C GLU A 32 1.37 -0.54 7.50
N ASP A 33 0.75 -1.66 7.14
CA ASP A 33 1.39 -2.99 7.18
C ASP A 33 2.59 -3.06 6.20
N LEU A 34 2.46 -2.52 4.98
CA LEU A 34 3.55 -2.45 4.00
C LEU A 34 4.71 -1.58 4.47
N GLN A 35 4.42 -0.45 5.14
CA GLN A 35 5.45 0.40 5.73
C GLN A 35 6.22 -0.35 6.83
N GLN A 36 5.51 -1.09 7.69
CA GLN A 36 6.16 -1.92 8.71
C GLN A 36 7.02 -3.02 8.09
N LEU A 37 6.52 -3.70 7.05
CA LEU A 37 7.26 -4.71 6.31
C LEU A 37 8.59 -4.15 5.78
N ILE A 38 8.57 -2.99 5.11
CA ILE A 38 9.80 -2.36 4.60
C ILE A 38 10.77 -2.04 5.74
N THR A 39 10.28 -1.56 6.89
CA THR A 39 11.13 -1.34 8.06
C THR A 39 11.77 -2.63 8.56
N HIS A 40 11.03 -3.73 8.61
CA HIS A 40 11.58 -5.04 9.00
C HIS A 40 12.59 -5.58 7.98
N LEU A 41 12.36 -5.37 6.68
CA LEU A 41 13.32 -5.77 5.65
C LEU A 41 14.65 -5.03 5.78
N ASN A 42 14.64 -3.75 6.16
CA ASN A 42 15.88 -3.02 6.47
C ASN A 42 16.66 -3.65 7.63
N LEU A 43 15.98 -4.22 8.63
CA LEU A 43 16.63 -4.90 9.76
C LEU A 43 17.29 -6.24 9.36
N LEU A 44 16.83 -6.85 8.26
CA LEU A 44 17.41 -8.09 7.73
C LEU A 44 18.64 -7.83 6.87
N MET A 45 18.97 -6.57 6.57
CA MET A 45 20.16 -6.27 5.78
C MET A 45 21.43 -6.62 6.58
N PRO A 46 22.43 -7.24 5.93
CA PRO A 46 23.70 -7.54 6.59
C PRO A 46 24.31 -6.28 7.22
N ALA A 47 24.99 -6.41 8.36
CA ALA A 47 25.51 -5.27 9.12
C ALA A 47 26.46 -4.34 8.34
N HIS A 48 27.09 -4.83 7.26
CA HIS A 48 27.90 -4.02 6.37
C HIS A 48 27.05 -3.20 5.36
N GLU A 49 25.88 -3.70 4.99
CA GLU A 49 24.89 -2.98 4.18
C GLU A 49 24.06 -2.02 5.03
N ALA A 50 23.82 -2.32 6.31
CA ALA A 50 23.14 -1.42 7.24
C ALA A 50 23.92 -0.11 7.54
N ARG A 51 25.23 -0.07 7.23
CA ARG A 51 26.07 1.14 7.34
C ARG A 51 26.01 2.03 6.09
N ARG A 52 25.36 1.56 5.02
CA ARG A 52 25.18 2.32 3.77
C ARG A 52 24.27 3.52 3.98
N SER A 53 24.36 4.50 3.08
CA SER A 53 23.45 5.65 3.09
C SER A 53 22.00 5.21 2.89
N SER A 54 21.03 5.99 3.37
CA SER A 54 19.60 5.66 3.20
C SER A 54 19.24 5.40 1.72
N GLU A 55 19.84 6.12 0.78
CA GLU A 55 19.64 5.96 -0.65
C GLU A 55 20.13 4.60 -1.17
N GLU A 56 21.31 4.17 -0.71
CA GLU A 56 21.88 2.88 -1.07
C GLU A 56 21.08 1.70 -0.50
N GLN A 57 20.60 1.83 0.74
CA GLN A 57 19.71 0.83 1.37
C GLN A 57 18.40 0.70 0.57
N GLN A 58 17.85 1.83 0.15
CA GLN A 58 16.63 1.88 -0.66
C GLN A 58 16.83 1.26 -2.04
N ALA A 59 18.01 1.43 -2.66
CA ALA A 59 18.35 0.80 -3.94
C ALA A 59 18.40 -0.73 -3.85
N VAL A 60 18.90 -1.27 -2.72
CA VAL A 60 18.88 -2.73 -2.46
C VAL A 60 17.44 -3.23 -2.35
N LEU A 61 16.59 -2.54 -1.57
CA LEU A 61 15.18 -2.90 -1.44
C LEU A 61 14.43 -2.82 -2.78
N GLN A 62 14.65 -1.78 -3.58
CA GLN A 62 14.07 -1.66 -4.92
C GLN A 62 14.48 -2.84 -5.82
N SER A 63 15.75 -3.25 -5.75
CA SER A 63 16.24 -4.40 -6.51
C SER A 63 15.62 -5.72 -6.07
N ALA A 64 15.37 -5.89 -4.76
CA ALA A 64 14.67 -7.05 -4.22
C ALA A 64 13.19 -7.08 -4.67
N VAL A 65 12.49 -5.94 -4.59
CA VAL A 65 11.08 -5.82 -5.02
C VAL A 65 10.90 -6.15 -6.50
N ARG A 66 11.84 -5.75 -7.37
CA ARG A 66 11.81 -6.07 -8.81
C ARG A 66 11.97 -7.56 -9.14
N ARG A 67 12.39 -8.38 -8.17
CA ARG A 67 12.55 -9.83 -8.33
C ARG A 67 11.35 -10.62 -7.81
N LEU A 68 10.31 -9.94 -7.32
CA LEU A 68 9.07 -10.59 -6.93
C LEU A 68 8.26 -10.93 -8.18
N ASP A 69 7.74 -12.16 -8.26
CA ASP A 69 6.88 -12.62 -9.36
C ASP A 69 5.45 -12.04 -9.28
N ASP A 70 5.10 -11.37 -8.17
CA ASP A 70 3.81 -10.70 -8.00
C ASP A 70 3.92 -9.22 -8.37
N GLU A 71 3.58 -8.90 -9.62
CA GLU A 71 3.63 -7.53 -10.15
C GLU A 71 2.75 -6.55 -9.37
N ALA A 72 1.58 -6.99 -8.91
CA ALA A 72 0.64 -6.13 -8.19
C ALA A 72 1.19 -5.76 -6.80
N PHE A 73 1.72 -6.75 -6.10
CA PHE A 73 2.35 -6.54 -4.80
C PHE A 73 3.66 -5.73 -4.93
N ALA A 74 4.46 -6.00 -5.97
CA ALA A 74 5.67 -5.24 -6.25
C ALA A 74 5.36 -3.75 -6.51
N ALA A 75 4.29 -3.44 -7.25
CA ALA A 75 3.86 -2.07 -7.49
C ALA A 75 3.47 -1.35 -6.18
N LEU A 76 2.77 -2.03 -5.27
CA LEU A 76 2.41 -1.49 -3.96
C LEU A 76 3.66 -1.18 -3.12
N LEU A 77 4.63 -2.08 -3.09
CA LEU A 77 5.88 -1.87 -2.37
C LEU A 77 6.70 -0.73 -2.98
N GLN A 78 6.78 -0.65 -4.31
CA GLN A 78 7.46 0.46 -5.01
C GLN A 78 6.83 1.81 -4.66
N GLN A 79 5.50 1.89 -4.62
CA GLN A 79 4.80 3.11 -4.21
C GLN A 79 5.21 3.53 -2.79
N VAL A 80 5.19 2.61 -1.83
CA VAL A 80 5.55 2.91 -0.44
C VAL A 80 7.04 3.30 -0.32
N LEU A 81 7.92 2.67 -1.09
CA LEU A 81 9.34 3.03 -1.13
C LEU A 81 9.54 4.44 -1.70
N ALA A 82 8.83 4.82 -2.76
CA ALA A 82 8.94 6.16 -3.36
C ALA A 82 8.49 7.27 -2.40
N GLU A 83 7.44 7.02 -1.62
CA GLU A 83 6.92 7.96 -0.63
C GLU A 83 7.87 8.20 0.54
N ARG A 84 8.76 7.24 0.85
CA ARG A 84 9.82 7.41 1.86
C ARG A 84 11.02 8.21 1.37
N ALA A 85 11.16 8.36 0.05
CA ALA A 85 12.25 9.12 -0.57
C ALA A 85 12.00 10.63 -0.58
N GLN A 86 10.77 11.06 -0.26
CA GLN A 86 10.33 12.45 -0.15
C GLN A 86 10.51 12.95 1.28
#